data_AF-A0A520J983-F1
#
_entry.id   AF-A0A520J983-F1
#
_cell.length_a   1.000
_cell.length_b   1.000
_cell.length_c   1.000
_cell.angle_alpha   90.00
_cell.angle_beta   90.00
_cell.angle_gamma   90.00
#
_symmetry.space_group_name_H-M   'P 1'
#
loop_
_entity.id
_entity.type
_entity.pdbx_description
1 polymer ?
#
loop_
_entity_poly.entity_id
_entity_poly.type
_entity_poly.pdbx_seq_one_letter_code
_entity_poly.pdbx_strand_id
1 'polypeptide(L)'
;LYASPITTARSGSTHGYDVVDPTRINPELGGEDAFRSLVAALRTRDMGVIIDIVPNHMGVAGGENAWWKDVLTHGDFSEFAHYFDIDWRKKLVLPILGDPLTETLASDALKVEQVDGRYVLEAYGEHRLPIRDEDQATAATDDIAALIDRQHYRLASWRVANDELNWRRFFTINDLAGLRAEDSVVFEATHALYFHLYAEGLIDGVRVDHVDGLTDPAGYCQQLRARLDAIERPAAAPVGPAYIVIEKILADGEPLSTDWGVDGTSGYDFMEQVAAMLHAPAGAEPLAELWADISGRSADFAPEELRARQELLAWQFNAQHRRCVEAFVALARSTSDCDGLTTGMLHRAIERLLWVFPVYRTYGTGEAAPLADARIRDIVRQRVAKFTPPGEGSVVDQMLSWLAGEGSGDPTLAADAVRRFQQLSAPIAAKAVEDTAFYRYGRLLSRNDVGFDAARMSLDIDAFHAAMIERARDWPHAMLATATHDHKRGEDVRARLAVLSEIPDLWRSLAEHWFEQAAPYAEGVDPADAYMLLQTLFGAWPTNLRAPDADALSEYAERIVAWQEKALREAKLRSSWEAPDEAYETRCHDLARALL
;
A
#
# COMPACT_ATOMS: atom_id res chain seq x y z
N LEU A 1 -6.81 -8.42 22.97
CA LEU A 1 -6.39 -7.08 22.50
C LEU A 1 -5.64 -7.27 21.19
N TYR A 2 -5.98 -6.51 20.16
CA TYR A 2 -5.14 -6.37 18.97
C TYR A 2 -4.52 -4.97 19.03
N ALA A 3 -3.20 -4.90 19.15
CA ALA A 3 -2.45 -3.66 19.20
C ALA A 3 -1.77 -3.37 17.84
N SER A 4 -1.67 -2.07 17.50
CA SER A 4 -0.85 -1.55 16.40
C SER A 4 0.64 -1.90 16.59
N PRO A 5 1.53 -1.59 15.62
CA PRO A 5 2.95 -1.85 15.78
C PRO A 5 3.52 -1.21 17.05
N ILE A 6 4.34 -1.96 17.78
CA ILE A 6 4.89 -1.54 19.08
C ILE A 6 6.41 -1.28 19.05
N THR A 7 7.10 -1.63 17.97
CA THR A 7 8.53 -1.32 17.79
C THR A 7 8.75 0.17 17.67
N THR A 8 9.98 0.61 17.91
CA THR A 8 10.31 2.04 17.85
C THR A 8 10.13 2.53 16.41
N ALA A 9 9.20 3.46 16.25
CA ALA A 9 8.93 4.17 15.02
C ALA A 9 9.56 5.56 15.09
N ARG A 10 9.50 6.31 13.99
CA ARG A 10 9.92 7.72 13.95
C ARG A 10 9.27 8.51 15.08
N SER A 11 10.02 9.43 15.67
CA SER A 11 9.52 10.31 16.74
C SER A 11 8.22 11.01 16.33
N GLY A 12 7.20 10.94 17.18
CA GLY A 12 5.88 11.51 16.91
C GLY A 12 4.99 10.73 15.92
N SER A 13 5.40 9.54 15.48
CA SER A 13 4.55 8.65 14.68
C SER A 13 3.26 8.32 15.42
N THR A 14 2.13 8.49 14.74
CA THR A 14 0.79 8.22 15.29
C THR A 14 0.29 6.81 14.98
N HIS A 15 1.05 6.03 14.20
CA HIS A 15 0.64 4.73 13.67
C HIS A 15 1.67 3.60 13.86
N GLY A 16 2.97 3.90 13.91
CA GLY A 16 4.02 2.91 14.20
C GLY A 16 4.57 2.11 13.01
N TYR A 17 3.99 2.21 11.82
CA TYR A 17 4.45 1.52 10.59
C TYR A 17 5.80 2.02 10.03
N ASP A 18 6.23 3.22 10.37
CA ASP A 18 7.51 3.80 10.02
C ASP A 18 8.61 3.42 11.02
N VAL A 19 8.83 2.11 11.18
CA VAL A 19 9.77 1.52 12.13
C VAL A 19 11.21 1.98 11.88
N VAL A 20 11.87 2.55 12.88
CA VAL A 20 13.27 3.00 12.81
C VAL A 20 14.22 2.12 13.62
N ASP A 21 13.70 1.36 14.59
CA ASP A 21 14.45 0.35 15.37
C ASP A 21 13.52 -0.83 15.74
N PRO A 22 13.70 -2.01 15.11
CA PRO A 22 12.87 -3.18 15.36
C PRO A 22 13.29 -3.96 16.61
N THR A 23 14.38 -3.57 17.27
CA THR A 23 14.99 -4.34 18.38
C THR A 23 14.41 -4.01 19.75
N ARG A 24 13.56 -2.98 19.85
CA ARG A 24 13.01 -2.49 21.11
C ARG A 24 11.59 -1.96 20.98
N ILE A 25 10.81 -2.09 22.06
CA ILE A 25 9.49 -1.46 22.18
C ILE A 25 9.65 0.07 22.25
N ASN A 26 8.77 0.78 21.54
CA ASN A 26 8.77 2.23 21.42
C ASN A 26 8.68 2.90 22.82
N PRO A 27 9.70 3.70 23.21
CA PRO A 27 9.68 4.44 24.47
C PRO A 27 8.53 5.44 24.59
N GLU A 28 8.07 6.03 23.48
CA GLU A 28 6.95 6.98 23.48
C GLU A 28 5.62 6.30 23.85
N LEU A 29 5.50 4.99 23.62
CA LEU A 29 4.36 4.17 24.06
C LEU A 29 4.50 3.69 25.52
N GLY A 30 5.55 4.12 26.23
CA GLY A 30 5.88 3.71 27.59
C GLY A 30 6.92 2.58 27.69
N GLY A 31 7.42 2.09 26.55
CA GLY A 31 8.45 1.06 26.49
C GLY A 31 8.01 -0.29 27.04
N GLU A 32 8.98 -1.17 27.28
CA GLU A 32 8.72 -2.56 27.67
C GLU A 32 8.07 -2.68 29.05
N ASP A 33 8.44 -1.83 30.02
CA ASP A 33 7.84 -1.85 31.36
C ASP A 33 6.33 -1.57 31.32
N ALA A 34 5.91 -0.59 30.51
CA ALA A 34 4.49 -0.30 30.32
C ALA A 34 3.78 -1.45 29.60
N PHE A 35 4.43 -2.06 28.60
CA PHE A 35 3.89 -3.21 27.89
C PHE A 35 3.68 -4.42 28.81
N ARG A 36 4.65 -4.75 29.66
CA ARG A 36 4.53 -5.80 30.69
C ARG A 36 3.39 -5.51 31.66
N SER A 37 3.24 -4.25 32.09
CA SER A 37 2.13 -3.81 32.94
C SER A 37 0.76 -4.00 32.27
N LEU A 38 0.65 -3.64 30.98
CA LEU A 38 -0.54 -3.88 30.17
C LEU A 38 -0.87 -5.37 30.08
N VAL A 39 0.11 -6.20 29.73
CA VAL A 39 -0.06 -7.65 29.65
C VAL A 39 -0.53 -8.22 30.98
N ALA A 40 0.10 -7.85 32.10
CA ALA A 40 -0.33 -8.30 33.42
C ALA A 40 -1.79 -7.94 33.70
N ALA A 41 -2.22 -6.72 33.36
CA ALA A 41 -3.62 -6.31 33.49
C ALA A 41 -4.57 -7.13 32.60
N LEU A 42 -4.17 -7.44 31.36
CA LEU A 42 -4.95 -8.30 30.45
C LEU A 42 -5.07 -9.73 30.98
N ARG A 43 -3.98 -10.31 31.51
CA ARG A 43 -3.98 -11.67 32.08
C ARG A 43 -4.90 -11.80 33.28
N THR A 44 -4.99 -10.78 34.15
CA THR A 44 -5.97 -10.80 35.27
C THR A 44 -7.44 -10.80 34.82
N ARG A 45 -7.71 -10.63 33.52
CA ARG A 45 -9.04 -10.60 32.90
C ARG A 45 -9.22 -11.71 31.86
N ASP A 46 -8.35 -12.73 31.86
CA ASP A 46 -8.36 -13.83 30.89
C ASP A 46 -8.29 -13.36 29.42
N MET A 47 -7.60 -12.24 29.17
CA MET A 47 -7.43 -11.68 27.83
C MET A 47 -6.03 -11.98 27.27
N GLY A 48 -5.98 -12.24 25.96
CA GLY A 48 -4.74 -12.32 25.20
C GLY A 48 -4.38 -11.02 24.48
N VAL A 49 -3.18 -10.99 23.89
CA VAL A 49 -2.70 -9.87 23.08
C VAL A 49 -2.01 -10.37 21.82
N ILE A 50 -2.42 -9.81 20.67
CA ILE A 50 -1.67 -9.90 19.42
C ILE A 50 -1.19 -8.50 19.05
N ILE A 51 -0.04 -8.44 18.38
CA ILE A 51 0.59 -7.20 17.94
C ILE A 51 0.71 -7.20 16.42
N ASP A 52 0.61 -6.04 15.82
CA ASP A 52 0.98 -5.85 14.41
C ASP A 52 2.50 -5.85 14.25
N ILE A 53 3.00 -6.46 13.18
CA ILE A 53 4.43 -6.50 12.82
C ILE A 53 4.64 -6.07 11.39
N VAL A 54 5.75 -5.35 11.12
CA VAL A 54 6.02 -4.68 9.85
C VAL A 54 7.29 -5.25 9.19
N PRO A 55 7.22 -6.40 8.51
CA PRO A 55 8.42 -7.07 7.97
C PRO A 55 8.88 -6.50 6.63
N ASN A 56 8.01 -5.82 5.89
CA ASN A 56 8.29 -5.43 4.51
C ASN A 56 9.25 -4.24 4.41
N HIS A 57 9.25 -3.33 5.39
CA HIS A 57 9.91 -2.04 5.25
C HIS A 57 10.26 -1.39 6.59
N MET A 58 11.09 -0.34 6.54
CA MET A 58 11.43 0.53 7.67
C MET A 58 11.36 2.01 7.29
N GLY A 59 11.11 2.86 8.28
CA GLY A 59 11.22 4.32 8.18
C GLY A 59 12.66 4.75 7.95
N VAL A 60 12.90 5.56 6.92
CA VAL A 60 14.24 6.08 6.55
C VAL A 60 14.32 7.61 6.52
N ALA A 61 13.21 8.30 6.77
CA ALA A 61 13.17 9.74 6.93
C ALA A 61 13.75 10.21 8.27
N GLY A 62 14.19 11.47 8.34
CA GLY A 62 14.56 12.13 9.60
C GLY A 62 15.87 11.69 10.27
N GLY A 63 16.55 10.66 9.76
CA GLY A 63 17.87 10.22 10.26
C GLY A 63 17.82 9.48 11.60
N GLU A 64 16.66 8.98 12.03
CA GLU A 64 16.53 8.22 13.28
C GLU A 64 16.96 6.76 13.12
N ASN A 65 16.76 6.18 11.93
CA ASN A 65 17.09 4.79 11.62
C ASN A 65 18.62 4.56 11.56
N ALA A 66 19.15 3.82 12.54
CA ALA A 66 20.58 3.54 12.67
C ALA A 66 21.13 2.69 11.51
N TRP A 67 20.36 1.69 11.06
CA TRP A 67 20.78 0.80 9.97
C TRP A 67 20.87 1.56 8.66
N TRP A 68 19.88 2.41 8.36
CA TRP A 68 19.90 3.25 7.17
C TRP A 68 21.03 4.29 7.22
N LYS A 69 21.29 4.92 8.37
CA LYS A 69 22.43 5.82 8.54
C LYS A 69 23.76 5.11 8.27
N ASP A 70 23.93 3.88 8.73
CA ASP A 70 25.15 3.10 8.46
C ASP A 70 25.31 2.84 6.95
N VAL A 71 24.23 2.45 6.26
CA VAL A 71 24.21 2.33 4.79
C VAL A 71 24.59 3.63 4.09
N LEU A 72 24.08 4.78 4.56
CA LEU A 72 24.44 6.08 3.99
C LEU A 72 25.91 6.46 4.27
N THR A 73 26.48 5.99 5.38
CA THR A 73 27.85 6.28 5.81
C THR A 73 28.89 5.42 5.07
N HIS A 74 28.60 4.13 4.86
CA HIS A 74 29.57 3.16 4.33
C HIS A 74 29.20 2.56 2.98
N GLY A 75 28.01 2.87 2.45
CA GLY A 75 27.55 2.37 1.16
C GLY A 75 27.37 0.86 1.13
N ASP A 76 27.84 0.23 0.05
CA ASP A 76 27.79 -1.23 -0.17
C ASP A 76 28.71 -2.03 0.77
N PHE A 77 29.59 -1.35 1.52
CA PHE A 77 30.43 -1.95 2.55
C PHE A 77 29.77 -1.99 3.93
N SER A 78 28.63 -1.32 4.12
CA SER A 78 27.86 -1.38 5.37
C SER A 78 27.46 -2.82 5.68
N GLU A 79 27.52 -3.21 6.96
CA GLU A 79 26.95 -4.49 7.40
C GLU A 79 25.45 -4.55 7.09
N PHE A 80 24.80 -3.38 7.03
CA PHE A 80 23.38 -3.26 6.77
C PHE A 80 22.99 -3.12 5.29
N ALA A 81 23.96 -3.05 4.36
CA ALA A 81 23.71 -2.84 2.94
C ALA A 81 22.79 -3.91 2.32
N HIS A 82 22.81 -5.14 2.87
CA HIS A 82 22.01 -6.26 2.40
C HIS A 82 20.64 -6.38 3.10
N TYR A 83 20.36 -5.65 4.20
CA TYR A 83 19.03 -5.63 4.81
C TYR A 83 18.00 -4.95 3.92
N PHE A 84 18.42 -3.93 3.15
CA PHE A 84 17.56 -3.17 2.26
C PHE A 84 17.66 -3.65 0.81
N ASP A 85 16.57 -3.54 0.06
CA ASP A 85 16.53 -3.89 -1.36
C ASP A 85 17.03 -2.72 -2.22
N ILE A 86 18.36 -2.61 -2.34
CA ILE A 86 19.08 -1.55 -3.06
C ILE A 86 19.82 -2.12 -4.27
N ASP A 87 19.68 -1.45 -5.40
CA ASP A 87 20.45 -1.67 -6.62
C ASP A 87 21.76 -0.84 -6.58
N TRP A 88 22.82 -1.51 -6.14
CA TRP A 88 24.17 -0.96 -5.94
C TRP A 88 24.97 -0.73 -7.23
N ARG A 89 24.39 -0.93 -8.43
CA ARG A 89 25.06 -0.59 -9.71
C ARG A 89 25.34 0.92 -9.86
N LYS A 90 24.73 1.74 -9.02
CA LYS A 90 24.91 3.19 -8.91
C LYS A 90 24.78 3.62 -7.44
N LYS A 91 25.20 4.85 -7.13
CA LYS A 91 25.01 5.45 -5.80
C LYS A 91 23.54 5.42 -5.38
N LEU A 92 23.31 5.29 -4.08
CA LEU A 92 21.99 5.32 -3.46
C LEU A 92 21.33 6.68 -3.72
N VAL A 93 20.17 6.70 -4.37
CA VAL A 93 19.46 7.94 -4.69
C VAL A 93 18.57 8.35 -3.52
N LEU A 94 18.75 9.59 -3.04
CA LEU A 94 17.94 10.22 -2.00
C LEU A 94 17.13 11.38 -2.60
N PRO A 95 15.85 11.16 -2.96
CA PRO A 95 15.01 12.17 -3.60
C PRO A 95 14.36 13.10 -2.57
N ILE A 96 15.17 13.79 -1.77
CA ILE A 96 14.72 14.62 -0.64
C ILE A 96 14.83 16.12 -0.92
N LEU A 97 15.32 16.52 -2.08
CA LEU A 97 15.46 17.94 -2.40
C LEU A 97 14.17 18.53 -2.96
N GLY A 98 13.85 19.76 -2.53
CA GLY A 98 12.77 20.56 -3.09
C GLY A 98 13.04 20.94 -4.55
N ASP A 99 14.31 21.17 -4.90
CA ASP A 99 14.76 21.67 -6.21
C ASP A 99 15.93 20.85 -6.76
N PRO A 100 16.35 21.05 -8.02
CA PRO A 100 17.58 20.45 -8.53
C PRO A 100 18.79 20.77 -7.65
N LEU A 101 19.76 19.85 -7.57
CA LEU A 101 20.94 20.00 -6.70
C LEU A 101 21.70 21.31 -6.96
N THR A 102 21.85 21.71 -8.21
CA THR A 102 22.53 22.97 -8.59
C THR A 102 21.85 24.21 -7.99
N GLU A 103 20.52 24.26 -7.99
CA GLU A 103 19.74 25.36 -7.41
C GLU A 103 19.77 25.29 -5.89
N THR A 104 19.68 24.08 -5.34
CA THR A 104 19.77 23.85 -3.89
C THR A 104 21.15 24.28 -3.35
N LEU A 105 22.24 24.01 -4.06
CA LEU A 105 23.59 24.46 -3.71
C LEU A 105 23.76 25.97 -3.82
N ALA A 106 23.04 26.62 -4.73
CA ALA A 106 23.02 28.08 -4.86
C ALA A 106 22.17 28.75 -3.76
N SER A 107 21.33 27.97 -3.08
CA SER A 107 20.59 28.39 -1.88
C SER A 107 21.35 28.01 -0.61
N ASP A 108 21.08 28.68 0.51
CA ASP A 108 21.63 28.30 1.82
C ASP A 108 20.91 27.06 2.44
N ALA A 109 20.27 26.22 1.61
CA ALA A 109 19.50 25.06 2.05
C ALA A 109 20.37 23.85 2.41
N LEU A 110 21.63 23.80 1.97
CA LEU A 110 22.58 22.73 2.31
C LEU A 110 23.70 23.28 3.19
N LYS A 111 23.95 22.63 4.32
CA LYS A 111 24.99 23.03 5.29
C LYS A 111 25.72 21.83 5.83
N VAL A 112 27.00 22.01 6.16
CA VAL A 112 27.75 21.04 6.95
C VAL A 112 27.70 21.47 8.40
N GLU A 113 27.15 20.62 9.25
CA GLU A 113 26.96 20.87 10.67
C GLU A 113 27.68 19.80 11.49
N GLN A 114 28.04 20.12 12.73
CA GLN A 114 28.63 19.15 13.65
C GLN A 114 27.58 18.67 14.66
N VAL A 115 27.29 17.37 14.66
CA VAL A 115 26.33 16.71 15.57
C VAL A 115 27.05 15.56 16.25
N ASP A 116 27.01 15.53 17.59
CA ASP A 116 27.64 14.49 18.41
C ASP A 116 29.11 14.20 18.06
N GLY A 117 29.86 15.25 17.73
CA GLY A 117 31.28 15.18 17.39
C GLY A 117 31.58 14.74 15.95
N ARG A 118 30.56 14.50 15.12
CA ARG A 118 30.72 14.13 13.70
C ARG A 118 30.12 15.20 12.79
N TYR A 119 30.69 15.38 11.61
CA TYR A 119 30.09 16.22 10.59
C TYR A 119 28.96 15.48 9.87
N VAL A 120 27.87 16.19 9.65
CA VAL A 120 26.69 15.76 8.90
C VAL A 120 26.34 16.81 7.86
N LEU A 121 25.70 16.37 6.78
CA LEU A 121 25.09 17.26 5.80
C LEU A 121 23.63 17.50 6.20
N GLU A 122 23.29 18.75 6.49
CA GLU A 122 21.92 19.19 6.74
C GLU A 122 21.29 19.72 5.45
N ALA A 123 20.07 19.26 5.12
CA ALA A 123 19.26 19.77 4.02
C ALA A 123 17.93 20.33 4.55
N TYR A 124 17.62 21.58 4.19
CA TYR A 124 16.40 22.31 4.56
C TYR A 124 16.12 22.42 6.07
N GLY A 125 17.12 22.21 6.93
CA GLY A 125 16.96 22.27 8.39
C GLY A 125 16.30 21.04 9.02
N GLU A 126 15.87 20.07 8.21
CA GLU A 126 15.11 18.90 8.68
C GLU A 126 15.82 17.58 8.40
N HIS A 127 16.50 17.48 7.26
CA HIS A 127 17.19 16.25 6.86
C HIS A 127 18.64 16.28 7.32
N ARG A 128 19.03 15.31 8.16
CA ARG A 128 20.43 15.13 8.57
C ARG A 128 20.98 13.85 7.98
N LEU A 129 22.02 13.99 7.16
CA LEU A 129 22.64 12.90 6.42
C LEU A 129 24.07 12.71 6.89
N PRO A 130 24.52 11.47 7.13
CA PRO A 130 25.90 11.26 7.53
C PRO A 130 26.86 11.61 6.39
N ILE A 131 28.07 12.03 6.77
CA ILE A 131 29.21 12.15 5.85
C ILE A 131 30.09 10.92 6.05
N ARG A 132 30.53 10.29 4.95
CA ARG A 132 31.40 9.10 4.99
C ARG A 132 32.65 9.33 5.84
N ASP A 133 33.16 8.26 6.45
CA ASP A 133 34.25 8.32 7.44
C ASP A 133 35.50 9.03 6.89
N GLU A 134 35.83 8.82 5.62
CA GLU A 134 37.03 9.36 4.96
C GLU A 134 37.01 10.88 4.79
N ASP A 135 35.81 11.47 4.76
CA ASP A 135 35.64 12.91 4.52
C ASP A 135 35.45 13.71 5.83
N GLN A 136 35.33 13.04 6.98
CA GLN A 136 35.11 13.71 8.27
C GLN A 136 36.23 14.71 8.62
N ALA A 137 37.47 14.43 8.23
CA ALA A 137 38.61 15.29 8.54
C ALA A 137 38.59 16.64 7.79
N THR A 138 37.92 16.71 6.63
CA THR A 138 37.92 17.88 5.75
C THR A 138 36.54 18.49 5.54
N ALA A 139 35.47 17.85 6.02
CA ALA A 139 34.07 18.22 5.81
C ALA A 139 33.75 19.70 6.10
N ALA A 140 34.33 20.29 7.15
CA ALA A 140 34.07 21.69 7.51
C ALA A 140 34.68 22.73 6.55
N THR A 141 35.70 22.35 5.78
CA THR A 141 36.45 23.27 4.90
C THR A 141 36.26 22.96 3.43
N ASP A 142 35.75 21.78 3.11
CA ASP A 142 35.53 21.35 1.74
C ASP A 142 34.39 22.12 1.09
N ASP A 143 34.50 22.32 -0.22
CA ASP A 143 33.38 22.76 -1.03
C ASP A 143 32.24 21.72 -0.94
N ILE A 144 31.03 22.18 -0.61
CA ILE A 144 29.88 21.30 -0.35
C ILE A 144 29.53 20.46 -1.59
N ALA A 145 29.67 21.02 -2.80
CA ALA A 145 29.36 20.27 -4.02
C ALA A 145 30.36 19.12 -4.22
N ALA A 146 31.65 19.38 -4.04
CA ALA A 146 32.69 18.35 -4.09
C ALA A 146 32.53 17.31 -2.97
N LEU A 147 32.11 17.74 -1.77
CA LEU A 147 31.83 16.84 -0.65
C LEU A 147 30.66 15.90 -0.98
N ILE A 148 29.53 16.43 -1.46
CA ILE A 148 28.35 15.63 -1.85
C ILE A 148 28.70 14.61 -2.94
N ASP A 149 29.51 14.99 -3.93
CA ASP A 149 29.91 14.10 -5.02
C ASP A 149 30.79 12.92 -4.55
N ARG A 150 31.33 12.95 -3.34
CA ARG A 150 32.11 11.85 -2.77
C ARG A 150 31.30 10.89 -1.90
N GLN A 151 30.08 11.25 -1.50
CA GLN A 151 29.25 10.42 -0.62
C GLN A 151 28.75 9.15 -1.33
N HIS A 152 28.37 8.14 -0.55
CA HIS A 152 27.79 6.88 -1.05
C HIS A 152 26.35 7.05 -1.58
N TYR A 153 25.72 8.16 -1.21
CA TYR A 153 24.43 8.59 -1.73
C TYR A 153 24.55 9.74 -2.71
N ARG A 154 23.51 9.93 -3.52
CA ARG A 154 23.32 11.07 -4.42
C ARG A 154 22.00 11.75 -4.07
N LEU A 155 22.10 13.02 -3.68
CA LEU A 155 20.92 13.86 -3.47
C LEU A 155 20.24 14.20 -4.79
N ALA A 156 18.92 14.14 -4.79
CA ALA A 156 18.12 14.44 -5.95
C ALA A 156 16.82 15.16 -5.55
N SER A 157 16.22 15.88 -6.50
CA SER A 157 14.88 16.44 -6.31
C SER A 157 13.87 15.32 -6.11
N TRP A 158 12.88 15.51 -5.25
CA TRP A 158 11.76 14.58 -5.09
C TRP A 158 11.09 14.22 -6.43
N ARG A 159 11.12 15.15 -7.40
CA ARG A 159 10.52 14.99 -8.72
C ARG A 159 11.13 13.87 -9.56
N VAL A 160 12.38 13.46 -9.30
CA VAL A 160 13.02 12.36 -10.05
C VAL A 160 12.87 11.00 -9.37
N ALA A 161 12.22 10.95 -8.20
CA ALA A 161 12.05 9.70 -7.43
C ALA A 161 11.43 8.59 -8.29
N ASN A 162 10.45 8.91 -9.11
CA ASN A 162 9.72 7.92 -9.89
C ASN A 162 10.55 7.32 -11.04
N ASP A 163 11.61 7.99 -11.47
CA ASP A 163 12.44 7.58 -12.61
C ASP A 163 13.80 7.00 -12.17
N GLU A 164 14.41 7.55 -11.11
CA GLU A 164 15.80 7.30 -10.79
C GLU A 164 16.02 6.48 -9.52
N LEU A 165 15.00 6.30 -8.68
CA LEU A 165 15.13 5.60 -7.41
C LEU A 165 15.62 4.16 -7.61
N ASN A 166 16.67 3.81 -6.90
CA ASN A 166 17.39 2.56 -7.07
C ASN A 166 17.22 1.61 -5.88
N TRP A 167 16.20 1.81 -5.06
CA TRP A 167 15.83 0.90 -3.98
C TRP A 167 14.31 0.67 -4.00
N ARG A 168 13.83 -0.39 -3.35
CA ARG A 168 12.39 -0.72 -3.30
C ARG A 168 11.72 0.06 -2.17
N ARG A 169 10.60 0.71 -2.46
CA ARG A 169 9.75 1.43 -1.49
C ARG A 169 8.55 0.59 -1.08
N PHE A 170 7.94 0.93 0.05
CA PHE A 170 6.52 0.64 0.25
C PHE A 170 5.67 1.55 -0.65
N PHE A 171 4.95 0.95 -1.60
CA PHE A 171 4.20 1.68 -2.63
C PHE A 171 5.04 2.76 -3.34
N THR A 172 4.65 4.02 -3.19
CA THR A 172 5.29 5.22 -3.74
C THR A 172 5.86 6.14 -2.66
N ILE A 173 5.92 5.66 -1.41
CA ILE A 173 6.34 6.44 -0.23
C ILE A 173 7.87 6.43 -0.13
N ASN A 174 8.50 7.59 -0.31
CA ASN A 174 9.96 7.75 -0.27
C ASN A 174 10.58 7.60 1.13
N ASP A 175 9.74 7.58 2.16
CA ASP A 175 10.18 7.52 3.55
C ASP A 175 10.24 6.08 4.08
N LEU A 176 9.85 5.08 3.28
CA LEU A 176 9.74 3.68 3.70
C LEU A 176 10.56 2.77 2.78
N ALA A 177 11.73 2.33 3.24
CA ALA A 177 12.64 1.46 2.50
C ALA A 177 12.33 -0.03 2.71
N GLY A 178 12.21 -0.76 1.61
CA GLY A 178 11.90 -2.18 1.59
C GLY A 178 13.04 -3.04 2.14
N LEU A 179 12.70 -3.93 3.06
CA LEU A 179 13.59 -4.92 3.66
C LEU A 179 13.61 -6.22 2.86
N ARG A 180 14.74 -6.92 2.88
CA ARG A 180 14.95 -8.24 2.30
C ARG A 180 14.63 -9.35 3.30
N ALA A 181 13.39 -9.40 3.76
CA ALA A 181 12.95 -10.36 4.79
C ALA A 181 13.08 -11.84 4.36
N GLU A 182 13.31 -12.13 3.08
CA GLU A 182 13.66 -13.47 2.60
C GLU A 182 15.05 -13.94 3.03
N ASP A 183 15.94 -13.01 3.41
CA ASP A 183 17.25 -13.34 3.96
C ASP A 183 17.12 -13.67 5.45
N SER A 184 17.58 -14.86 5.84
CA SER A 184 17.51 -15.34 7.22
C SER A 184 18.15 -14.42 8.26
N VAL A 185 19.23 -13.70 7.91
CA VAL A 185 19.89 -12.74 8.81
C VAL A 185 18.98 -11.53 9.04
N VAL A 186 18.36 -11.04 7.96
CA VAL A 186 17.39 -9.94 7.98
C VAL A 186 16.15 -10.31 8.79
N PHE A 187 15.62 -11.51 8.54
CA PHE A 187 14.48 -12.05 9.27
C PHE A 187 14.75 -12.11 10.77
N GLU A 188 15.84 -12.75 11.21
CA GLU A 188 16.13 -12.88 12.65
C GLU A 188 16.41 -11.52 13.30
N ALA A 189 17.17 -10.63 12.66
CA ALA A 189 17.47 -9.30 13.20
C ALA A 189 16.21 -8.44 13.42
N THR A 190 15.23 -8.54 12.51
CA THR A 190 13.99 -7.76 12.57
C THR A 190 12.90 -8.40 13.44
N HIS A 191 13.01 -9.70 13.75
CA HIS A 191 11.99 -10.44 14.51
C HIS A 191 12.44 -10.87 15.91
N ALA A 192 13.72 -10.70 16.27
CA ALA A 192 14.26 -11.10 17.57
C ALA A 192 13.44 -10.60 18.77
N LEU A 193 12.99 -9.33 18.73
CA LEU A 193 12.13 -8.77 19.77
C LEU A 193 10.82 -9.55 19.88
N TYR A 194 10.12 -9.80 18.77
CA TYR A 194 8.83 -10.50 18.79
C TYR A 194 8.97 -11.92 19.32
N PHE A 195 10.04 -12.63 18.94
CA PHE A 195 10.33 -13.96 19.47
C PHE A 195 10.60 -13.94 20.97
N HIS A 196 11.36 -12.94 21.45
CA HIS A 196 11.58 -12.73 22.88
C HIS A 196 10.25 -12.48 23.61
N LEU A 197 9.44 -11.54 23.14
CA LEU A 197 8.13 -11.25 23.75
C LEU A 197 7.22 -12.49 23.78
N TYR A 198 7.23 -13.30 22.72
CA TYR A 198 6.46 -14.54 22.66
C TYR A 198 6.98 -15.59 23.65
N ALA A 199 8.30 -15.77 23.73
CA ALA A 199 8.98 -16.68 24.65
C ALA A 199 8.72 -16.32 26.12
N GLU A 200 8.50 -15.06 26.44
CA GLU A 200 8.12 -14.64 27.79
C GLU A 200 6.61 -14.67 28.06
N GLY A 201 5.80 -15.05 27.08
CA GLY A 201 4.33 -15.05 27.20
C GLY A 201 3.70 -13.65 27.18
N LEU A 202 4.43 -12.64 26.69
CA LEU A 202 3.96 -11.26 26.60
C LEU A 202 3.08 -11.00 25.38
N ILE A 203 3.23 -11.78 24.32
CA ILE A 203 2.32 -11.81 23.17
C ILE A 203 1.84 -13.22 22.88
N ASP A 204 0.67 -13.33 22.27
CA ASP A 204 0.00 -14.60 21.92
C ASP A 204 -0.05 -14.86 20.42
N GLY A 205 0.45 -13.91 19.63
CA GLY A 205 0.31 -13.94 18.19
C GLY A 205 0.67 -12.61 17.54
N VAL A 206 0.62 -12.58 16.22
CA VAL A 206 0.95 -11.42 15.40
C VAL A 206 -0.05 -11.25 14.26
N ARG A 207 -0.27 -10.00 13.86
CA ARG A 207 -0.82 -9.63 12.55
C ARG A 207 0.35 -9.17 11.68
N VAL A 208 0.50 -9.73 10.49
CA VAL A 208 1.59 -9.37 9.57
C VAL A 208 1.11 -8.29 8.62
N ASP A 209 1.75 -7.13 8.66
CA ASP A 209 1.51 -6.02 7.74
C ASP A 209 2.04 -6.31 6.32
N HIS A 210 1.25 -5.92 5.32
CA HIS A 210 1.62 -5.89 3.91
C HIS A 210 2.40 -7.11 3.42
N VAL A 211 1.87 -8.31 3.67
CA VAL A 211 2.55 -9.57 3.34
C VAL A 211 2.86 -9.70 1.83
N ASP A 212 2.02 -9.09 0.99
CA ASP A 212 2.17 -9.07 -0.47
C ASP A 212 3.33 -8.19 -0.97
N GLY A 213 3.99 -7.41 -0.11
CA GLY A 213 5.22 -6.69 -0.44
C GLY A 213 6.48 -7.55 -0.41
N LEU A 214 6.42 -8.70 0.27
CA LEU A 214 7.57 -9.59 0.49
C LEU A 214 8.02 -10.30 -0.79
N THR A 215 9.28 -10.70 -0.83
CA THR A 215 9.83 -11.51 -1.94
C THR A 215 9.12 -12.85 -2.04
N ASP A 216 9.05 -13.59 -0.93
CA ASP A 216 8.38 -14.88 -0.78
C ASP A 216 7.43 -14.86 0.42
N PRO A 217 6.18 -14.39 0.24
CA PRO A 217 5.19 -14.30 1.32
C PRO A 217 4.92 -15.65 2.00
N ALA A 218 4.81 -16.72 1.22
CA ALA A 218 4.52 -18.07 1.72
C ALA A 218 5.68 -18.60 2.56
N GLY A 219 6.90 -18.53 2.04
CA GLY A 219 8.11 -18.93 2.74
C GLY A 219 8.33 -18.12 4.02
N TYR A 220 8.09 -16.81 3.99
CA TYR A 220 8.14 -15.96 5.17
C TYR A 220 7.15 -16.40 6.26
N CYS A 221 5.88 -16.63 5.92
CA CYS A 221 4.87 -17.07 6.88
C CYS A 221 5.18 -18.45 7.47
N GLN A 222 5.66 -19.39 6.65
CA GLN A 222 6.10 -20.71 7.08
C GLN A 222 7.30 -20.63 8.03
N GLN A 223 8.28 -19.77 7.72
CA GLN A 223 9.44 -19.52 8.58
C GLN A 223 9.01 -18.90 9.90
N LEU A 224 8.12 -17.90 9.89
CA LEU A 224 7.57 -17.28 11.09
C LEU A 224 6.84 -18.28 11.98
N ARG A 225 5.96 -19.11 11.40
CA ARG A 225 5.27 -20.21 12.09
C ARG A 225 6.25 -21.17 12.73
N ALA A 226 7.18 -21.72 11.94
CA ALA A 226 8.16 -22.69 12.43
C ALA A 226 9.03 -22.11 13.57
N ARG A 227 9.39 -20.82 13.48
CA ARG A 227 10.19 -20.15 14.50
C ARG A 227 9.41 -19.90 15.78
N LEU A 228 8.13 -19.56 15.71
CA LEU A 228 7.26 -19.41 16.89
C LEU A 228 6.93 -20.75 17.53
N ASP A 229 6.65 -21.79 16.74
CA ASP A 229 6.31 -23.12 17.26
C ASP A 229 7.48 -23.80 17.98
N ALA A 230 8.72 -23.44 17.63
CA ALA A 230 9.94 -23.93 18.29
C ALA A 230 10.22 -23.28 19.66
N ILE A 231 9.46 -22.24 20.06
CA ILE A 231 9.69 -21.51 21.30
C ILE A 231 8.89 -22.14 22.44
N GLU A 232 9.59 -22.59 23.49
CA GLU A 232 8.96 -23.00 24.74
C GLU A 232 8.42 -21.76 25.49
N ARG A 233 7.17 -21.85 25.95
CA ARG A 233 6.50 -20.74 26.66
C ARG A 233 6.24 -21.06 28.14
N PRO A 234 6.15 -20.04 29.01
CA PRO A 234 5.78 -20.22 30.40
C PRO A 234 4.40 -20.85 30.57
N ALA A 235 4.21 -21.64 31.63
CA ALA A 235 2.93 -22.27 31.94
C ALA A 235 1.76 -21.30 32.15
N ALA A 236 2.06 -20.02 32.43
CA ALA A 236 1.06 -18.97 32.58
C ALA A 236 0.59 -18.38 31.23
N ALA A 237 1.29 -18.67 30.13
CA ALA A 237 0.88 -18.23 28.80
C ALA A 237 -0.27 -19.10 28.27
N PRO A 238 -1.14 -18.56 27.38
CA PRO A 238 -2.17 -19.34 26.72
C PRO A 238 -1.60 -20.57 26.01
N VAL A 239 -2.30 -21.70 26.15
CA VAL A 239 -1.94 -22.97 25.50
C VAL A 239 -2.31 -22.91 24.01
N GLY A 240 -1.41 -23.39 23.17
CA GLY A 240 -1.61 -23.49 21.73
C GLY A 240 -0.49 -22.83 20.93
N PRO A 241 -0.53 -22.95 19.59
CA PRO A 241 0.39 -22.24 18.72
C PRO A 241 0.11 -20.74 18.76
N ALA A 242 1.07 -19.93 18.28
CA ALA A 242 0.85 -18.49 18.12
C ALA A 242 -0.32 -18.22 17.17
N TYR A 243 -1.15 -17.23 17.43
CA TYR A 243 -2.16 -16.81 16.45
C TYR A 243 -1.52 -15.90 15.39
N ILE A 244 -1.53 -16.28 14.12
CA ILE A 244 -0.90 -15.53 13.03
C ILE A 244 -1.96 -15.18 11.98
N VAL A 245 -2.26 -13.90 11.80
CA VAL A 245 -3.08 -13.44 10.68
C VAL A 245 -2.28 -12.51 9.77
N ILE A 246 -2.67 -12.43 8.51
CA ILE A 246 -1.98 -11.61 7.51
C ILE A 246 -2.89 -10.52 6.98
N GLU A 247 -2.35 -9.33 6.79
CA GLU A 247 -2.95 -8.37 5.88
C GLU A 247 -2.72 -8.82 4.44
N LYS A 248 -3.78 -9.33 3.84
CA LYS A 248 -3.80 -9.74 2.44
C LYS A 248 -5.16 -9.38 1.85
N ILE A 249 -5.12 -8.71 0.70
CA ILE A 249 -6.33 -8.41 -0.06
C ILE A 249 -6.59 -9.54 -1.04
N LEU A 250 -7.79 -10.11 -1.00
CA LEU A 250 -8.22 -11.18 -1.89
C LEU A 250 -9.19 -10.61 -2.93
N ALA A 251 -8.92 -10.86 -4.21
CA ALA A 251 -9.88 -10.56 -5.27
C ALA A 251 -11.05 -11.56 -5.27
N ASP A 252 -12.10 -11.26 -6.05
CA ASP A 252 -13.26 -12.15 -6.18
C ASP A 252 -12.85 -13.54 -6.69
N GLY A 253 -13.15 -14.56 -5.90
CA GLY A 253 -12.81 -15.96 -6.18
C GLY A 253 -11.32 -16.31 -6.05
N GLU A 254 -10.49 -15.43 -5.50
CA GLU A 254 -9.10 -15.73 -5.14
C GLU A 254 -9.04 -16.47 -3.79
N PRO A 255 -8.57 -17.73 -3.74
CA PRO A 255 -8.41 -18.42 -2.47
C PRO A 255 -7.15 -17.96 -1.74
N LEU A 256 -7.21 -17.87 -0.41
CA LEU A 256 -5.99 -17.87 0.41
C LEU A 256 -5.39 -19.28 0.39
N SER A 257 -4.08 -19.40 0.18
CA SER A 257 -3.41 -20.69 0.20
C SER A 257 -3.33 -21.26 1.62
N THR A 258 -3.73 -22.52 1.79
CA THR A 258 -3.80 -23.19 3.10
C THR A 258 -2.46 -23.67 3.63
N ASP A 259 -1.38 -23.55 2.84
CA ASP A 259 -0.04 -24.04 3.17
C ASP A 259 0.91 -22.95 3.71
N TRP A 260 0.45 -21.72 3.90
CA TRP A 260 1.28 -20.62 4.42
C TRP A 260 1.55 -20.73 5.94
N GLY A 261 0.81 -21.56 6.66
CA GLY A 261 0.95 -21.70 8.11
C GLY A 261 0.38 -20.54 8.92
N VAL A 262 -0.63 -19.84 8.37
CA VAL A 262 -1.36 -18.75 9.03
C VAL A 262 -2.75 -19.21 9.47
N ASP A 263 -3.42 -18.42 10.30
CA ASP A 263 -4.77 -18.68 10.83
C ASP A 263 -5.87 -17.95 10.03
N GLY A 264 -5.48 -17.10 9.07
CA GLY A 264 -6.38 -16.41 8.13
C GLY A 264 -5.91 -15.00 7.76
N THR A 265 -6.79 -14.25 7.11
CA THR A 265 -6.59 -12.83 6.79
C THR A 265 -6.99 -11.93 7.98
N SER A 266 -6.68 -10.64 7.87
CA SER A 266 -7.21 -9.58 8.73
C SER A 266 -8.68 -9.20 8.44
N GLY A 267 -9.36 -9.91 7.53
CA GLY A 267 -10.82 -9.86 7.38
C GLY A 267 -11.39 -8.89 6.34
N TYR A 268 -10.57 -8.31 5.45
CA TYR A 268 -11.06 -7.47 4.33
C TYR A 268 -11.97 -8.25 3.37
N ASP A 269 -11.72 -9.55 3.19
CA ASP A 269 -12.58 -10.46 2.41
C ASP A 269 -13.98 -10.59 3.02
N PHE A 270 -14.08 -10.73 4.35
CA PHE A 270 -15.38 -10.71 5.03
C PHE A 270 -16.05 -9.34 4.93
N MET A 271 -15.28 -8.25 5.09
CA MET A 271 -15.78 -6.88 4.98
C MET A 271 -16.42 -6.63 3.61
N GLU A 272 -15.79 -7.10 2.52
CA GLU A 272 -16.37 -7.05 1.18
C GLU A 272 -17.69 -7.80 1.15
N GLN A 273 -17.68 -9.07 1.59
CA GLN A 273 -18.80 -9.99 1.41
C GLN A 273 -20.04 -9.54 2.17
N VAL A 274 -19.87 -9.13 3.43
CA VAL A 274 -20.97 -8.61 4.23
C VAL A 274 -21.46 -7.28 3.68
N ALA A 275 -20.58 -6.40 3.20
CA ALA A 275 -21.00 -5.16 2.57
C ALA A 275 -21.80 -5.44 1.30
N ALA A 276 -21.31 -6.29 0.39
CA ALA A 276 -22.03 -6.64 -0.85
C ALA A 276 -23.38 -7.30 -0.55
N MET A 277 -23.47 -8.14 0.47
CA MET A 277 -24.75 -8.75 0.89
C MET A 277 -25.78 -7.71 1.35
N LEU A 278 -25.34 -6.61 1.97
CA LEU A 278 -26.23 -5.55 2.46
C LEU A 278 -26.76 -4.62 1.34
N HIS A 279 -26.27 -4.73 0.11
CA HIS A 279 -26.72 -3.88 -1.00
C HIS A 279 -27.81 -4.57 -1.83
N ALA A 280 -28.83 -3.81 -2.21
CA ALA A 280 -29.90 -4.32 -3.07
C ALA A 280 -29.44 -4.40 -4.54
N PRO A 281 -29.60 -5.56 -5.21
CA PRO A 281 -29.21 -5.73 -6.61
C PRO A 281 -29.98 -4.79 -7.56
N ALA A 282 -31.23 -4.47 -7.24
CA ALA A 282 -32.07 -3.60 -8.06
C ALA A 282 -31.55 -2.15 -8.17
N GLY A 283 -30.71 -1.70 -7.22
CA GLY A 283 -30.10 -0.38 -7.27
C GLY A 283 -28.90 -0.27 -8.21
N ALA A 284 -28.37 -1.39 -8.72
CA ALA A 284 -27.13 -1.41 -9.49
C ALA A 284 -27.20 -0.56 -10.77
N GLU A 285 -28.23 -0.75 -11.57
CA GLU A 285 -28.41 -0.07 -12.85
C GLU A 285 -28.85 1.40 -12.66
N PRO A 286 -29.90 1.72 -11.87
CA PRO A 286 -30.34 3.12 -11.70
C PRO A 286 -29.27 4.04 -11.09
N LEU A 287 -28.45 3.54 -10.15
CA LEU A 287 -27.35 4.32 -9.57
C LEU A 287 -26.17 4.48 -10.55
N ALA A 288 -25.95 3.49 -11.42
CA ALA A 288 -24.93 3.58 -12.46
C ALA A 288 -25.32 4.59 -13.54
N GLU A 289 -26.59 4.61 -13.93
CA GLU A 289 -27.16 5.64 -14.81
C GLU A 289 -27.06 7.02 -14.18
N LEU A 290 -27.46 7.18 -12.91
CA LEU A 290 -27.38 8.46 -12.18
C LEU A 290 -25.94 8.98 -12.14
N TRP A 291 -24.99 8.10 -11.86
CA TRP A 291 -23.58 8.44 -11.89
C TRP A 291 -23.13 8.90 -13.29
N ALA A 292 -23.49 8.16 -14.34
CA ALA A 292 -23.12 8.50 -15.70
C ALA A 292 -23.74 9.85 -16.15
N ASP A 293 -25.01 10.08 -15.80
CA ASP A 293 -25.73 11.32 -16.10
C ASP A 293 -25.06 12.54 -15.44
N ILE A 294 -24.74 12.44 -14.14
CA ILE A 294 -24.14 13.55 -13.38
C ILE A 294 -22.68 13.76 -13.80
N SER A 295 -21.89 12.70 -13.83
CA SER A 295 -20.43 12.82 -14.01
C SER A 295 -20.01 12.97 -15.46
N GLY A 296 -20.87 12.57 -16.43
CA GLY A 296 -20.49 12.41 -17.83
C GLY A 296 -19.48 11.28 -18.08
N ARG A 297 -19.26 10.40 -17.09
CA ARG A 297 -18.30 9.29 -17.15
C ARG A 297 -19.00 7.94 -17.29
N SER A 298 -18.21 6.88 -17.47
CA SER A 298 -18.76 5.54 -17.67
C SER A 298 -19.58 5.10 -16.45
N ALA A 299 -20.71 4.46 -16.73
CA ALA A 299 -21.50 3.72 -15.75
C ALA A 299 -20.73 2.51 -15.17
N ASP A 300 -19.71 2.02 -15.88
CA ASP A 300 -18.87 0.90 -15.46
C ASP A 300 -17.60 1.36 -14.73
N PHE A 301 -17.14 0.54 -13.79
CA PHE A 301 -15.89 0.78 -13.06
C PHE A 301 -14.63 0.52 -13.91
N ALA A 302 -14.67 -0.52 -14.77
CA ALA A 302 -13.48 -1.03 -15.46
C ALA A 302 -12.71 0.02 -16.30
N PRO A 303 -13.35 1.00 -16.98
CA PRO A 303 -12.62 2.07 -17.66
C PRO A 303 -11.79 2.96 -16.71
N GLU A 304 -12.30 3.26 -15.52
CA GLU A 304 -11.58 4.08 -14.53
C GLU A 304 -10.40 3.31 -13.93
N GLU A 305 -10.60 2.03 -13.60
CA GLU A 305 -9.51 1.16 -13.15
C GLU A 305 -8.40 1.08 -14.19
N LEU A 306 -8.74 0.78 -15.45
CA LEU A 306 -7.76 0.65 -16.53
C LEU A 306 -6.94 1.93 -16.70
N ARG A 307 -7.62 3.09 -16.71
CA ARG A 307 -6.97 4.39 -16.84
C ARG A 307 -6.04 4.68 -15.67
N ALA A 308 -6.48 4.42 -14.43
CA ALA A 308 -5.64 4.62 -13.25
C ALA A 308 -4.39 3.72 -13.28
N ARG A 309 -4.53 2.44 -13.68
CA ARG A 309 -3.39 1.52 -13.83
C ARG A 309 -2.39 2.02 -14.88
N GLN A 310 -2.89 2.54 -16.00
CA GLN A 310 -2.07 3.12 -17.06
C GLN A 310 -1.29 4.35 -16.58
N GLU A 311 -1.98 5.30 -15.93
CA GLU A 311 -1.39 6.56 -15.45
C GLU A 311 -0.31 6.32 -14.37
N LEU A 312 -0.60 5.46 -13.38
CA LEU A 312 0.38 5.16 -12.33
C LEU A 312 1.60 4.40 -12.84
N LEU A 313 1.40 3.45 -13.76
CA LEU A 313 2.52 2.70 -14.33
C LEU A 313 3.41 3.60 -15.21
N ALA A 314 2.81 4.54 -15.95
CA ALA A 314 3.54 5.46 -16.83
C ALA A 314 4.44 6.41 -16.04
N TRP A 315 4.03 6.82 -14.85
CA TRP A 315 4.75 7.81 -14.05
C TRP A 315 5.23 7.27 -12.69
N GLN A 316 4.35 7.06 -11.70
CA GLN A 316 4.77 6.77 -10.32
C GLN A 316 5.59 5.48 -10.12
N PHE A 317 5.44 4.50 -11.01
CA PHE A 317 6.17 3.22 -10.97
C PHE A 317 7.17 3.03 -12.12
N ASN A 318 7.58 4.11 -12.81
CA ASN A 318 8.43 4.02 -14.01
C ASN A 318 9.74 3.28 -13.75
N ALA A 319 10.48 3.64 -12.68
CA ALA A 319 11.75 3.00 -12.32
C ALA A 319 11.60 1.51 -12.00
N GLN A 320 10.56 1.12 -11.25
CA GLN A 320 10.26 -0.27 -10.92
C GLN A 320 9.88 -1.06 -12.18
N HIS A 321 9.06 -0.48 -13.05
CA HIS A 321 8.68 -1.09 -14.32
C HIS A 321 9.89 -1.33 -15.22
N ARG A 322 10.76 -0.32 -15.40
CA ARG A 322 12.01 -0.47 -16.15
C ARG A 322 12.89 -1.60 -15.61
N ARG A 323 13.07 -1.68 -14.29
CA ARG A 323 13.83 -2.76 -13.64
C ARG A 323 13.20 -4.13 -13.85
N CYS A 324 11.88 -4.23 -13.81
CA CYS A 324 11.15 -5.46 -14.15
C CYS A 324 11.42 -5.87 -15.60
N VAL A 325 11.33 -4.93 -16.56
CA VAL A 325 11.63 -5.19 -17.97
C VAL A 325 13.08 -5.63 -18.16
N GLU A 326 14.04 -4.97 -17.50
CA GLU A 326 15.46 -5.35 -17.54
C GLU A 326 15.69 -6.80 -17.09
N ALA A 327 15.00 -7.24 -16.03
CA ALA A 327 15.10 -8.61 -15.53
C ALA A 327 14.54 -9.64 -16.53
N PHE A 328 13.37 -9.40 -17.12
CA PHE A 328 12.82 -10.28 -18.17
C PHE A 328 13.66 -10.26 -19.45
N VAL A 329 14.30 -9.14 -19.79
CA VAL A 329 15.25 -9.08 -20.92
C VAL A 329 16.49 -9.91 -20.62
N ALA A 330 17.02 -9.88 -19.40
CA ALA A 330 18.15 -10.71 -19.00
C ALA A 330 17.77 -12.20 -19.07
N LEU A 331 16.59 -12.56 -18.55
CA LEU A 331 16.05 -13.92 -18.64
C LEU A 331 15.89 -14.40 -20.09
N ALA A 332 15.23 -13.61 -20.94
CA ALA A 332 15.05 -13.94 -22.35
C ALA A 332 16.38 -14.19 -23.07
N ARG A 333 17.43 -13.42 -22.74
CA ARG A 333 18.77 -13.55 -23.35
C ARG A 333 19.56 -14.75 -22.84
N SER A 334 19.11 -15.41 -21.77
CA SER A 334 19.79 -16.58 -21.21
C SER A 334 19.48 -17.89 -21.94
N THR A 335 18.52 -17.88 -22.89
CA THR A 335 18.11 -19.05 -23.67
C THR A 335 17.95 -18.71 -25.15
N SER A 336 18.22 -19.68 -26.03
CA SER A 336 17.97 -19.55 -27.48
C SER A 336 16.49 -19.64 -27.85
N ASP A 337 15.64 -20.18 -26.98
CA ASP A 337 14.20 -20.35 -27.27
C ASP A 337 13.47 -19.01 -27.40
N CYS A 338 14.05 -17.96 -26.84
CA CYS A 338 13.55 -16.59 -26.89
C CYS A 338 14.21 -15.76 -28.00
N ASP A 339 14.87 -16.40 -28.97
CA ASP A 339 15.41 -15.70 -30.14
C ASP A 339 14.28 -14.93 -30.86
N GLY A 340 14.57 -13.69 -31.22
CA GLY A 340 13.59 -12.75 -31.79
C GLY A 340 12.74 -11.99 -30.78
N LEU A 341 12.76 -12.31 -29.47
CA LEU A 341 12.12 -11.46 -28.46
C LEU A 341 12.92 -10.19 -28.24
N THR A 342 12.32 -9.04 -28.56
CA THR A 342 12.97 -7.73 -28.38
C THR A 342 12.62 -7.12 -27.03
N THR A 343 13.48 -6.24 -26.52
CA THR A 343 13.19 -5.41 -25.33
C THR A 343 11.87 -4.66 -25.45
N GLY A 344 11.54 -4.13 -26.64
CA GLY A 344 10.28 -3.41 -26.86
C GLY A 344 9.05 -4.29 -26.75
N MET A 345 9.13 -5.55 -27.20
CA MET A 345 8.03 -6.52 -27.08
C MET A 345 7.81 -6.90 -25.61
N LEU A 346 8.88 -7.19 -24.87
CA LEU A 346 8.81 -7.52 -23.44
C LEU A 346 8.27 -6.36 -22.61
N HIS A 347 8.74 -5.13 -22.87
CA HIS A 347 8.21 -3.92 -22.24
C HIS A 347 6.70 -3.82 -22.41
N ARG A 348 6.22 -3.87 -23.66
CA ARG A 348 4.80 -3.79 -23.99
C ARG A 348 3.98 -4.93 -23.39
N ALA A 349 4.52 -6.15 -23.35
CA ALA A 349 3.84 -7.29 -22.75
C ALA A 349 3.69 -7.10 -21.24
N ILE A 350 4.77 -6.78 -20.52
CA ILE A 350 4.74 -6.52 -19.07
C ILE A 350 3.76 -5.40 -18.73
N GLU A 351 3.87 -4.27 -19.45
CA GLU A 351 3.00 -3.11 -19.27
C GLU A 351 1.52 -3.49 -19.36
N ARG A 352 1.13 -4.22 -20.40
CA ARG A 352 -0.27 -4.58 -20.65
C ARG A 352 -0.79 -5.68 -19.73
N LEU A 353 0.08 -6.58 -19.28
CA LEU A 353 -0.28 -7.55 -18.24
C LEU A 353 -0.63 -6.83 -16.94
N LEU A 354 0.15 -5.81 -16.55
CA LEU A 354 -0.10 -5.01 -15.34
C LEU A 354 -1.38 -4.15 -15.44
N TRP A 355 -1.78 -3.74 -16.66
CA TRP A 355 -3.05 -3.02 -16.88
C TRP A 355 -4.30 -3.85 -16.57
N VAL A 356 -4.22 -5.17 -16.70
CA VAL A 356 -5.40 -6.06 -16.61
C VAL A 356 -5.31 -7.11 -15.51
N PHE A 357 -4.25 -7.06 -14.71
CA PHE A 357 -3.96 -8.07 -13.68
C PHE A 357 -5.09 -8.10 -12.64
N PRO A 358 -5.80 -9.23 -12.47
CA PRO A 358 -7.06 -9.29 -11.73
C PRO A 358 -6.90 -9.42 -10.21
N VAL A 359 -5.67 -9.69 -9.73
CA VAL A 359 -5.33 -9.88 -8.32
C VAL A 359 -4.20 -8.91 -7.95
N TYR A 360 -3.90 -8.81 -6.66
CA TYR A 360 -2.75 -8.06 -6.18
C TYR A 360 -1.44 -8.62 -6.76
N ARG A 361 -1.21 -9.92 -6.60
CA ARG A 361 -0.05 -10.61 -7.17
C ARG A 361 -0.31 -12.10 -7.30
N THR A 362 0.56 -12.77 -8.06
CA THR A 362 0.75 -14.22 -8.02
C THR A 362 1.84 -14.59 -7.02
N TYR A 363 2.02 -15.88 -6.76
CA TYR A 363 2.96 -16.39 -5.75
C TYR A 363 3.91 -17.46 -6.32
N GLY A 364 4.18 -17.42 -7.63
CA GLY A 364 5.22 -18.23 -8.25
C GLY A 364 6.64 -17.79 -7.87
N THR A 365 7.55 -18.75 -7.80
CA THR A 365 8.96 -18.57 -7.39
C THR A 365 9.91 -18.41 -8.58
N GLY A 366 9.39 -18.49 -9.81
CA GLY A 366 10.17 -18.56 -11.05
C GLY A 366 10.47 -19.99 -11.50
N GLU A 367 10.46 -20.96 -10.57
CA GLU A 367 10.60 -22.40 -10.88
C GLU A 367 9.26 -23.14 -10.84
N ALA A 368 8.31 -22.63 -10.07
CA ALA A 368 6.95 -23.14 -9.99
C ALA A 368 5.98 -22.01 -9.65
N ALA A 369 4.69 -22.25 -9.85
CA ALA A 369 3.62 -21.41 -9.36
C ALA A 369 2.52 -22.25 -8.69
N PRO A 370 1.82 -21.71 -7.68
CA PRO A 370 0.64 -22.36 -7.12
C PRO A 370 -0.37 -22.73 -8.22
N LEU A 371 -1.06 -23.86 -8.03
CA LEU A 371 -2.09 -24.31 -8.98
C LEU A 371 -3.22 -23.30 -9.14
N ALA A 372 -3.55 -22.56 -8.06
CA ALA A 372 -4.56 -21.50 -8.07
C ALA A 372 -4.20 -20.37 -9.05
N ASP A 373 -2.91 -20.12 -9.31
CA ASP A 373 -2.45 -19.06 -10.21
C ASP A 373 -2.76 -19.37 -11.69
N ALA A 374 -3.05 -20.62 -12.04
CA ALA A 374 -3.40 -20.99 -13.42
C ALA A 374 -4.65 -20.25 -13.92
N ARG A 375 -5.71 -20.18 -13.09
CA ARG A 375 -6.94 -19.46 -13.42
C ARG A 375 -6.68 -17.96 -13.59
N ILE A 376 -5.79 -17.40 -12.76
CA ILE A 376 -5.38 -15.98 -12.85
C ILE A 376 -4.71 -15.73 -14.20
N ARG A 377 -3.76 -16.58 -14.60
CA ARG A 377 -3.07 -16.47 -15.89
C ARG A 377 -4.03 -16.58 -17.08
N ASP A 378 -5.04 -17.45 -17.01
CA ASP A 378 -6.07 -17.56 -18.07
C ASP A 378 -6.93 -16.30 -18.19
N ILE A 379 -7.35 -15.71 -17.06
CA ILE A 379 -8.07 -14.43 -17.04
C ILE A 379 -7.20 -13.33 -17.64
N VAL A 380 -5.92 -13.26 -17.26
CA VAL A 380 -4.97 -12.28 -17.79
C VAL A 380 -4.80 -12.45 -19.29
N ARG A 381 -4.62 -13.69 -19.79
CA ARG A 381 -4.51 -14.00 -21.22
C ARG A 381 -5.72 -13.49 -22.02
N GLN A 382 -6.94 -13.69 -21.49
CA GLN A 382 -8.17 -13.22 -22.13
C GLN A 382 -8.26 -11.69 -22.12
N ARG A 383 -8.01 -11.05 -20.97
CA ARG A 383 -8.14 -9.60 -20.82
C ARG A 383 -7.09 -8.82 -21.62
N VAL A 384 -5.87 -9.34 -21.72
CA VAL A 384 -4.76 -8.65 -22.40
C VAL A 384 -4.87 -8.73 -23.92
N ALA A 385 -5.58 -9.72 -24.47
CA ALA A 385 -5.66 -9.99 -25.90
C ALA A 385 -6.07 -8.78 -26.76
N LYS A 386 -6.97 -7.93 -26.26
CA LYS A 386 -7.41 -6.70 -26.96
C LYS A 386 -6.36 -5.58 -26.99
N PHE A 387 -5.34 -5.68 -26.14
CA PHE A 387 -4.21 -4.74 -26.07
C PHE A 387 -2.95 -5.30 -26.74
N THR A 388 -2.90 -6.60 -27.03
CA THR A 388 -1.75 -7.24 -27.65
C THR A 388 -1.59 -6.79 -29.11
N PRO A 389 -0.40 -6.36 -29.56
CA PRO A 389 -0.18 -5.93 -30.93
C PRO A 389 -0.21 -7.12 -31.89
N PRO A 390 -0.47 -6.87 -33.18
CA PRO A 390 -0.42 -7.91 -34.19
C PRO A 390 0.92 -8.67 -34.15
N GLY A 391 0.85 -10.00 -34.00
CA GLY A 391 2.03 -10.87 -34.02
C GLY A 391 2.75 -11.06 -32.68
N GLU A 392 2.34 -10.41 -31.58
CA GLU A 392 3.02 -10.55 -30.27
C GLU A 392 2.27 -11.44 -29.27
N GLY A 393 1.28 -12.21 -29.72
CA GLY A 393 0.55 -13.17 -28.86
C GLY A 393 1.49 -14.15 -28.17
N SER A 394 2.48 -14.68 -28.89
CA SER A 394 3.49 -15.59 -28.34
C SER A 394 4.36 -14.95 -27.25
N VAL A 395 4.55 -13.62 -27.27
CA VAL A 395 5.30 -12.91 -26.23
C VAL A 395 4.51 -12.90 -24.93
N VAL A 396 3.21 -12.64 -25.02
CA VAL A 396 2.30 -12.76 -23.87
C VAL A 396 2.30 -14.19 -23.34
N ASP A 397 2.22 -15.18 -24.22
CA ASP A 397 2.25 -16.58 -23.84
C ASP A 397 3.55 -16.95 -23.12
N GLN A 398 4.70 -16.47 -23.61
CA GLN A 398 6.00 -16.66 -22.97
C GLN A 398 6.08 -15.99 -21.59
N MET A 399 5.58 -14.76 -21.45
CA MET A 399 5.51 -14.06 -20.16
C MET A 399 4.68 -14.85 -19.13
N LEU A 400 3.51 -15.34 -19.54
CA LEU A 400 2.65 -16.15 -18.68
C LEU A 400 3.28 -17.51 -18.35
N SER A 401 4.08 -18.08 -19.25
CA SER A 401 4.84 -19.31 -19.02
C SER A 401 5.96 -19.11 -17.99
N TRP A 402 6.72 -18.02 -18.04
CA TRP A 402 7.68 -17.67 -16.98
C TRP A 402 6.99 -17.46 -15.63
N LEU A 403 5.86 -16.75 -15.59
CA LEU A 403 5.06 -16.58 -14.37
C LEU A 403 4.48 -17.91 -13.83
N ALA A 404 4.40 -18.95 -14.65
CA ALA A 404 4.00 -20.29 -14.25
C ALA A 404 5.18 -21.15 -13.72
N GLY A 405 6.42 -20.72 -13.91
CA GLY A 405 7.61 -21.55 -13.70
C GLY A 405 7.88 -22.57 -14.81
N GLU A 406 7.24 -22.40 -15.98
CA GLU A 406 7.32 -23.35 -17.11
C GLU A 406 8.18 -22.82 -18.27
N GLY A 407 8.57 -21.54 -18.23
CA GLY A 407 9.33 -20.90 -19.29
C GLY A 407 10.83 -21.24 -19.22
N SER A 408 11.49 -21.31 -20.37
CA SER A 408 12.92 -21.60 -20.42
C SER A 408 13.79 -20.38 -20.07
N GLY A 409 15.04 -20.64 -19.71
CA GLY A 409 16.01 -19.63 -19.28
C GLY A 409 16.78 -20.06 -18.03
N ASP A 410 17.65 -19.18 -17.57
CA ASP A 410 18.38 -19.34 -16.31
C ASP A 410 17.40 -19.26 -15.11
N PRO A 411 17.36 -20.26 -14.22
CA PRO A 411 16.43 -20.27 -13.08
C PRO A 411 16.61 -19.10 -12.10
N THR A 412 17.84 -18.61 -11.91
CA THR A 412 18.10 -17.48 -11.01
C THR A 412 17.55 -16.18 -11.60
N LEU A 413 17.72 -15.99 -12.92
CA LEU A 413 17.13 -14.85 -13.62
C LEU A 413 15.59 -14.96 -13.68
N ALA A 414 15.04 -16.17 -13.76
CA ALA A 414 13.60 -16.40 -13.72
C ALA A 414 13.02 -16.00 -12.35
N ALA A 415 13.65 -16.43 -11.26
CA ALA A 415 13.25 -16.04 -9.91
C ALA A 415 13.30 -14.51 -9.71
N ASP A 416 14.35 -13.83 -10.17
CA ASP A 416 14.44 -12.36 -10.08
C ASP A 416 13.35 -11.65 -10.92
N ALA A 417 13.11 -12.10 -12.15
CA ALA A 417 12.12 -11.50 -13.04
C ALA A 417 10.69 -11.67 -12.49
N VAL A 418 10.33 -12.88 -12.05
CA VAL A 418 9.02 -13.17 -11.46
C VAL A 418 8.81 -12.40 -10.15
N ARG A 419 9.82 -12.37 -9.27
CA ARG A 419 9.79 -11.56 -8.04
C ARG A 419 9.51 -10.09 -8.34
N ARG A 420 10.25 -9.48 -9.29
CA ARG A 420 10.07 -8.07 -9.64
C ARG A 420 8.70 -7.78 -10.23
N PHE A 421 8.14 -8.70 -11.02
CA PHE A 421 6.78 -8.56 -11.53
C PHE A 421 5.77 -8.53 -10.39
N GLN A 422 5.87 -9.47 -9.45
CA GLN A 422 4.92 -9.60 -8.35
C GLN A 422 5.04 -8.46 -7.32
N GLN A 423 6.26 -8.00 -7.02
CA GLN A 423 6.51 -6.81 -6.19
C GLN A 423 6.09 -5.51 -6.87
N LEU A 424 5.82 -5.53 -8.17
CA LEU A 424 5.29 -4.39 -8.93
C LEU A 424 3.78 -4.46 -9.10
N SER A 425 3.19 -5.65 -9.31
CA SER A 425 1.75 -5.81 -9.49
C SER A 425 0.96 -5.45 -8.23
N ALA A 426 1.45 -5.87 -7.06
CA ALA A 426 0.81 -5.62 -5.77
C ALA A 426 0.62 -4.12 -5.46
N PRO A 427 1.68 -3.27 -5.48
CA PRO A 427 1.52 -1.84 -5.22
C PRO A 427 0.69 -1.12 -6.30
N ILE A 428 0.70 -1.59 -7.56
CA ILE A 428 -0.15 -1.04 -8.62
C ILE A 428 -1.62 -1.31 -8.31
N ALA A 429 -1.98 -2.51 -7.85
CA ALA A 429 -3.35 -2.83 -7.47
C ALA A 429 -3.86 -1.87 -6.39
N ALA A 430 -3.10 -1.69 -5.30
CA ALA A 430 -3.46 -0.76 -4.23
C ALA A 430 -3.56 0.69 -4.73
N LYS A 431 -2.49 1.23 -5.34
CA LYS A 431 -2.45 2.65 -5.69
C LYS A 431 -3.40 3.02 -6.83
N ALA A 432 -3.58 2.14 -7.82
CA ALA A 432 -4.43 2.43 -8.97
C ALA A 432 -5.92 2.20 -8.66
N VAL A 433 -6.25 1.16 -7.91
CA VAL A 433 -7.65 0.84 -7.58
C VAL A 433 -8.09 1.65 -6.37
N GLU A 434 -7.46 1.42 -5.22
CA GLU A 434 -7.92 1.92 -3.93
C GLU A 434 -7.67 3.41 -3.72
N ASP A 435 -6.50 3.88 -4.16
CA ASP A 435 -6.07 5.26 -3.96
C ASP A 435 -6.19 6.12 -5.24
N THR A 436 -6.88 5.63 -6.27
CA THR A 436 -7.14 6.42 -7.47
C THR A 436 -8.53 6.13 -8.05
N ALA A 437 -8.79 4.93 -8.57
CA ALA A 437 -10.05 4.62 -9.26
C ALA A 437 -11.28 4.70 -8.34
N PHE A 438 -11.17 4.31 -7.07
CA PHE A 438 -12.22 4.50 -6.07
C PHE A 438 -12.58 5.96 -5.78
N TYR A 439 -11.62 6.88 -5.99
CA TYR A 439 -11.86 8.31 -5.92
C TYR A 439 -12.34 8.91 -7.24
N ARG A 440 -12.43 8.09 -8.29
CA ARG A 440 -12.96 8.46 -9.60
C ARG A 440 -14.35 7.87 -9.85
N TYR A 441 -14.77 6.81 -9.20
CA TYR A 441 -16.03 6.14 -9.57
C TYR A 441 -17.09 6.27 -8.47
N GLY A 442 -18.00 7.25 -8.60
CA GLY A 442 -18.97 7.59 -7.56
C GLY A 442 -20.33 6.91 -7.68
N ARG A 443 -20.47 5.74 -8.33
CA ARG A 443 -21.76 5.03 -8.43
C ARG A 443 -22.43 4.88 -7.06
N LEU A 444 -21.68 4.33 -6.10
CA LEU A 444 -22.08 4.27 -4.70
C LEU A 444 -20.85 4.10 -3.81
N LEU A 445 -20.56 5.09 -2.96
CA LEU A 445 -19.29 5.14 -2.22
C LEU A 445 -19.11 4.04 -1.18
N SER A 446 -20.18 3.38 -0.73
CA SER A 446 -20.10 2.20 0.15
C SER A 446 -19.51 0.96 -0.52
N ARG A 447 -19.34 0.98 -1.84
CA ARG A 447 -18.69 -0.08 -2.62
C ARG A 447 -17.23 0.23 -2.99
N ASN A 448 -16.71 1.37 -2.54
CA ASN A 448 -15.34 1.82 -2.79
C ASN A 448 -14.53 1.76 -1.50
N ASP A 449 -14.10 0.56 -1.10
CA ASP A 449 -13.31 0.34 0.10
C ASP A 449 -12.21 -0.72 -0.12
N VAL A 450 -11.23 -0.77 0.78
CA VAL A 450 -10.07 -1.66 0.69
C VAL A 450 -10.53 -3.11 0.51
N GLY A 451 -10.02 -3.77 -0.52
CA GLY A 451 -10.41 -5.13 -0.92
C GLY A 451 -11.78 -5.31 -1.57
N PHE A 452 -12.50 -4.23 -1.90
CA PHE A 452 -13.80 -4.34 -2.56
C PHE A 452 -13.66 -4.43 -4.08
N ASP A 453 -14.54 -5.19 -4.72
CA ASP A 453 -14.80 -5.03 -6.16
C ASP A 453 -15.90 -3.98 -6.35
N ALA A 454 -15.50 -2.78 -6.79
CA ALA A 454 -16.43 -1.67 -7.06
C ALA A 454 -17.34 -1.92 -8.27
N ALA A 455 -17.01 -2.85 -9.17
CA ALA A 455 -17.90 -3.26 -10.25
C ALA A 455 -19.09 -4.07 -9.70
N ARG A 456 -18.86 -4.87 -8.65
CA ARG A 456 -19.88 -5.67 -7.97
C ARG A 456 -20.72 -4.81 -7.02
N MET A 457 -22.02 -4.71 -7.31
CA MET A 457 -22.96 -4.01 -6.42
C MET A 457 -23.37 -4.87 -5.22
N SER A 458 -23.72 -6.14 -5.45
CA SER A 458 -24.29 -7.00 -4.41
C SER A 458 -23.77 -8.45 -4.44
N LEU A 459 -24.03 -9.16 -3.34
CA LEU A 459 -23.78 -10.59 -3.16
C LEU A 459 -25.07 -11.25 -2.69
N ASP A 460 -25.48 -12.31 -3.35
CA ASP A 460 -26.67 -13.08 -2.96
C ASP A 460 -26.47 -13.79 -1.61
N ILE A 461 -27.56 -13.93 -0.83
CA ILE A 461 -27.52 -14.52 0.52
C ILE A 461 -27.02 -15.97 0.50
N ASP A 462 -27.39 -16.78 -0.50
CA ASP A 462 -26.92 -18.17 -0.60
C ASP A 462 -25.42 -18.22 -0.90
N ALA A 463 -24.93 -17.30 -1.74
CA ALA A 463 -23.51 -17.15 -2.03
C ALA A 463 -22.72 -16.65 -0.80
N PHE A 464 -23.28 -15.74 0.00
CA PHE A 464 -22.71 -15.33 1.28
C PHE A 464 -22.60 -16.51 2.25
N HIS A 465 -23.67 -17.29 2.42
CA HIS A 465 -23.65 -18.48 3.28
C HIS A 465 -22.64 -19.53 2.81
N ALA A 466 -22.50 -19.74 1.49
CA ALA A 466 -21.48 -20.62 0.93
C ALA A 466 -20.07 -20.16 1.31
N ALA A 467 -19.78 -18.86 1.20
CA ALA A 467 -18.50 -18.28 1.62
C ALA A 467 -18.26 -18.43 3.14
N MET A 468 -19.30 -18.29 3.97
CA MET A 468 -19.17 -18.53 5.43
C MET A 468 -18.87 -19.99 5.76
N ILE A 469 -19.49 -20.94 5.05
CA ILE A 469 -19.25 -22.38 5.23
C ILE A 469 -17.81 -22.73 4.82
N GLU A 470 -17.33 -22.20 3.70
CA GLU A 470 -15.95 -22.38 3.25
C GLU A 470 -14.96 -21.81 4.27
N ARG A 471 -15.18 -20.58 4.74
CA ARG A 471 -14.34 -19.97 5.78
C ARG A 471 -14.36 -20.79 7.07
N ALA A 472 -15.51 -21.27 7.53
CA ALA A 472 -15.58 -22.08 8.75
C ALA A 472 -14.85 -23.43 8.60
N ARG A 473 -14.74 -23.97 7.38
CA ARG A 473 -14.02 -25.21 7.09
C ARG A 473 -12.51 -24.99 7.02
N ASP A 474 -12.09 -24.00 6.25
CA ASP A 474 -10.67 -23.84 5.87
C ASP A 474 -9.94 -22.80 6.73
N TRP A 475 -10.66 -21.82 7.27
CA TRP A 475 -10.14 -20.66 8.00
C TRP A 475 -10.98 -20.32 9.25
N PRO A 476 -11.22 -21.26 10.17
CA PRO A 476 -12.11 -21.07 11.32
C PRO A 476 -11.67 -19.97 12.30
N HIS A 477 -10.42 -19.51 12.18
CA HIS A 477 -9.82 -18.48 13.03
C HIS A 477 -9.48 -17.19 12.27
N ALA A 478 -9.89 -17.04 11.00
CA ALA A 478 -9.73 -15.78 10.28
C ALA A 478 -10.51 -14.65 10.97
N MET A 479 -9.98 -13.42 10.88
CA MET A 479 -10.72 -12.26 11.36
C MET A 479 -11.93 -11.97 10.49
N LEU A 480 -13.02 -11.52 11.12
CA LEU A 480 -14.19 -10.98 10.44
C LEU A 480 -14.23 -9.48 10.70
N ALA A 481 -13.63 -8.69 9.80
CA ALA A 481 -13.54 -7.26 9.96
C ALA A 481 -14.72 -6.54 9.32
N THR A 482 -15.24 -5.53 10.01
CA THR A 482 -16.16 -4.53 9.45
C THR A 482 -15.55 -3.14 9.44
N ALA A 483 -14.52 -2.87 10.24
CA ALA A 483 -13.74 -1.65 10.19
C ALA A 483 -12.28 -1.94 10.57
N THR A 484 -11.36 -1.25 9.91
CA THR A 484 -9.91 -1.28 10.18
C THR A 484 -9.38 0.13 10.40
N HIS A 485 -8.07 0.36 10.44
CA HIS A 485 -7.52 1.71 10.40
C HIS A 485 -7.31 2.23 8.96
N ASP A 486 -7.32 1.35 7.95
CA ASP A 486 -7.12 1.73 6.52
C ASP A 486 -8.39 1.79 5.69
N HIS A 487 -9.55 1.45 6.27
CA HIS A 487 -10.82 1.53 5.56
C HIS A 487 -11.01 2.95 4.99
N LYS A 488 -11.59 3.04 3.79
CA LYS A 488 -11.84 4.36 3.19
C LYS A 488 -12.97 5.09 3.92
N ARG A 489 -13.97 4.35 4.43
CA ARG A 489 -15.13 4.87 5.17
C ARG A 489 -15.55 3.91 6.29
N GLY A 490 -16.03 4.41 7.43
CA GLY A 490 -16.43 3.55 8.56
C GLY A 490 -17.62 2.63 8.24
N GLU A 491 -17.78 1.54 9.00
CA GLU A 491 -18.84 0.54 8.78
C GLU A 491 -20.26 1.15 8.77
N ASP A 492 -20.55 2.06 9.70
CA ASP A 492 -21.85 2.73 9.77
C ASP A 492 -22.10 3.68 8.59
N VAL A 493 -21.04 4.34 8.10
CA VAL A 493 -21.12 5.21 6.92
C VAL A 493 -21.46 4.36 5.69
N ARG A 494 -20.79 3.21 5.53
CA ARG A 494 -21.10 2.28 4.44
C ARG A 494 -22.49 1.69 4.58
N ALA A 495 -22.92 1.33 5.78
CA ALA A 495 -24.26 0.79 6.02
C ALA A 495 -25.37 1.79 5.66
N ARG A 496 -25.21 3.07 6.01
CA ARG A 496 -26.18 4.11 5.59
C ARG A 496 -26.21 4.28 4.08
N LEU A 497 -25.03 4.35 3.46
CA LEU A 497 -24.93 4.48 2.00
C LEU A 497 -25.53 3.27 1.27
N ALA A 498 -25.42 2.06 1.82
CA ALA A 498 -26.02 0.86 1.23
C ALA A 498 -27.54 1.00 1.03
N VAL A 499 -28.24 1.71 1.92
CA VAL A 499 -29.69 1.98 1.79
C VAL A 499 -30.04 2.69 0.48
N LEU A 500 -29.13 3.49 -0.08
CA LEU A 500 -29.36 4.17 -1.37
C LEU A 500 -29.59 3.19 -2.52
N SER A 501 -29.08 1.96 -2.41
CA SER A 501 -29.35 0.89 -3.38
C SER A 501 -30.79 0.35 -3.33
N GLU A 502 -31.50 0.51 -2.21
CA GLU A 502 -32.91 0.12 -2.08
C GLU A 502 -33.89 1.19 -2.59
N ILE A 503 -33.47 2.46 -2.60
CA ILE A 503 -34.30 3.63 -2.92
C ILE A 503 -33.65 4.55 -3.97
N PRO A 504 -33.16 4.02 -5.11
CA PRO A 504 -32.38 4.81 -6.06
C PRO A 504 -33.15 5.98 -6.68
N ASP A 505 -34.46 5.84 -6.92
CA ASP A 505 -35.29 6.90 -7.49
C ASP A 505 -35.48 8.08 -6.54
N LEU A 506 -35.66 7.78 -5.25
CA LEU A 506 -35.73 8.81 -4.20
C LEU A 506 -34.39 9.51 -4.06
N TRP A 507 -33.30 8.73 -4.05
CA TRP A 507 -31.95 9.30 -4.00
C TRP A 507 -31.66 10.22 -5.19
N ARG A 508 -31.96 9.80 -6.43
CA ARG A 508 -31.85 10.63 -7.63
C ARG A 508 -32.60 11.95 -7.46
N SER A 509 -33.87 11.87 -7.08
CA SER A 509 -34.73 13.06 -6.89
C SER A 509 -34.16 14.04 -5.86
N LEU A 510 -33.62 13.54 -4.75
CA LEU A 510 -33.01 14.35 -3.70
C LEU A 510 -31.66 14.94 -4.14
N ALA A 511 -30.81 14.15 -4.78
CA ALA A 511 -29.52 14.60 -5.29
C ALA A 511 -29.70 15.73 -6.32
N GLU A 512 -30.58 15.54 -7.31
CA GLU A 512 -30.92 16.56 -8.31
C GLU A 512 -31.45 17.84 -7.66
N HIS A 513 -32.33 17.71 -6.65
CA HIS A 513 -32.83 18.85 -5.90
C HIS A 513 -31.73 19.61 -5.14
N TRP A 514 -30.80 18.90 -4.49
CA TRP A 514 -29.68 19.54 -3.80
C TRP A 514 -28.68 20.16 -4.77
N PHE A 515 -28.49 19.58 -5.96
CA PHE A 515 -27.72 20.21 -7.03
C PHE A 515 -28.32 21.55 -7.46
N GLU A 516 -29.65 21.62 -7.63
CA GLU A 516 -30.33 22.87 -7.96
C GLU A 516 -30.14 23.92 -6.85
N GLN A 517 -30.25 23.52 -5.58
CA GLN A 517 -30.01 24.43 -4.44
C GLN A 517 -28.56 24.87 -4.33
N ALA A 518 -27.61 23.98 -4.62
CA ALA A 518 -26.17 24.23 -4.55
C ALA A 518 -25.63 25.01 -5.75
N ALA A 519 -26.39 25.11 -6.85
CA ALA A 519 -25.96 25.74 -8.10
C ALA A 519 -25.34 27.15 -7.93
N PRO A 520 -25.83 28.04 -7.04
CA PRO A 520 -25.21 29.35 -6.81
C PRO A 520 -23.79 29.28 -6.19
N TYR A 521 -23.45 28.16 -5.55
CA TYR A 521 -22.18 27.94 -4.84
C TYR A 521 -21.25 26.94 -5.55
N ALA A 522 -21.73 26.24 -6.58
CA ALA A 522 -21.02 25.17 -7.27
C ALA A 522 -20.27 25.64 -8.55
N GLU A 523 -20.15 26.96 -8.77
CA GLU A 523 -19.48 27.49 -9.97
C GLU A 523 -18.02 26.99 -10.05
N GLY A 524 -17.68 26.32 -11.15
CA GLY A 524 -16.33 25.80 -11.37
C GLY A 524 -15.94 24.60 -10.50
N VAL A 525 -16.90 23.98 -9.81
CA VAL A 525 -16.77 22.64 -9.18
C VAL A 525 -17.30 21.59 -10.15
N ASP A 526 -16.65 20.44 -10.19
CA ASP A 526 -17.06 19.38 -11.09
C ASP A 526 -18.29 18.64 -10.53
N PRO A 527 -19.31 18.34 -11.36
CA PRO A 527 -20.51 17.64 -10.89
C PRO A 527 -20.22 16.29 -10.23
N ALA A 528 -19.17 15.57 -10.67
CA ALA A 528 -18.85 14.27 -10.07
C ALA A 528 -18.29 14.42 -8.65
N ASP A 529 -17.43 15.42 -8.43
CA ASP A 529 -16.84 15.71 -7.11
C ASP A 529 -17.92 16.23 -6.14
N ALA A 530 -18.85 17.06 -6.64
CA ALA A 530 -20.03 17.49 -5.89
C ALA A 530 -20.98 16.33 -5.53
N TYR A 531 -21.21 15.38 -6.45
CA TYR A 531 -22.06 14.22 -6.18
C TYR A 531 -21.45 13.27 -5.14
N MET A 532 -20.14 13.03 -5.21
CA MET A 532 -19.43 12.26 -4.19
C MET A 532 -19.47 12.98 -2.83
N LEU A 533 -19.38 14.32 -2.80
CA LEU A 533 -19.59 15.10 -1.59
C LEU A 533 -21.00 14.89 -0.99
N LEU A 534 -22.07 14.92 -1.80
CA LEU A 534 -23.44 14.68 -1.32
C LEU A 534 -23.59 13.28 -0.68
N GLN A 535 -23.02 12.24 -1.29
CA GLN A 535 -22.99 10.91 -0.70
C GLN A 535 -22.22 10.90 0.63
N THR A 536 -21.04 11.54 0.70
CA THR A 536 -20.27 11.61 1.93
C THR A 536 -21.03 12.36 3.04
N LEU A 537 -21.67 13.48 2.71
CA LEU A 537 -22.50 14.23 3.67
C LEU A 537 -23.64 13.37 4.22
N PHE A 538 -24.35 12.63 3.35
CA PHE A 538 -25.40 11.71 3.75
C PHE A 538 -24.87 10.56 4.63
N GLY A 539 -23.81 9.90 4.18
CA GLY A 539 -23.25 8.74 4.87
C GLY A 539 -22.64 9.08 6.23
N ALA A 540 -21.89 10.19 6.31
CA ALA A 540 -21.15 10.60 7.50
C ALA A 540 -21.92 11.55 8.43
N TRP A 541 -23.17 11.91 8.11
CA TRP A 541 -23.96 12.86 8.91
C TRP A 541 -23.98 12.48 10.40
N PRO A 542 -23.52 13.32 11.34
CA PRO A 542 -23.49 12.92 12.75
C PRO A 542 -24.91 12.78 13.31
N THR A 543 -25.20 11.69 14.01
CA THR A 543 -26.56 11.38 14.50
C THR A 543 -27.06 12.36 15.56
N ASN A 544 -26.14 13.04 16.24
CA ASN A 544 -26.42 14.08 17.23
C ASN A 544 -26.45 15.49 16.63
N LEU A 545 -26.02 15.67 15.39
CA LEU A 545 -25.97 16.98 14.74
C LEU A 545 -27.37 17.44 14.38
N ARG A 546 -27.73 18.64 14.84
CA ARG A 546 -28.99 19.31 14.53
C ARG A 546 -28.69 20.59 13.77
N ALA A 547 -29.51 20.90 12.76
CA ALA A 547 -29.35 22.09 11.91
C ALA A 547 -29.14 23.45 12.64
N PRO A 548 -29.72 23.75 13.82
CA PRO A 548 -29.47 25.03 14.49
C PRO A 548 -28.12 25.12 15.24
N ASP A 549 -27.33 24.05 15.29
CA ASP A 549 -26.04 24.01 16.00
C ASP A 549 -24.89 24.39 15.07
N ALA A 550 -24.67 25.70 14.92
CA ALA A 550 -23.69 26.25 13.99
C ALA A 550 -22.24 25.82 14.32
N ASP A 551 -21.89 25.70 15.60
CA ASP A 551 -20.54 25.30 16.02
C ASP A 551 -20.29 23.84 15.64
N ALA A 552 -21.26 22.95 15.90
CA ALA A 552 -21.16 21.55 15.53
C ALA A 552 -21.17 21.32 14.01
N LEU A 553 -21.91 22.14 13.25
CA LEU A 553 -21.87 22.14 11.78
C LEU A 553 -20.51 22.58 11.26
N SER A 554 -19.92 23.62 11.85
CA SER A 554 -18.59 24.09 11.49
C SER A 554 -17.51 23.04 11.75
N GLU A 555 -17.55 22.35 12.91
CA GLU A 555 -16.59 21.27 13.20
C GLU A 555 -16.74 20.11 12.20
N TYR A 556 -17.98 19.74 11.86
CA TYR A 556 -18.24 18.73 10.84
C TYR A 556 -17.76 19.16 9.46
N ALA A 557 -17.96 20.43 9.10
CA ALA A 557 -17.48 20.99 7.83
C ALA A 557 -15.97 20.87 7.67
N GLU A 558 -15.19 21.14 8.72
CA GLU A 558 -13.72 20.99 8.66
C GLU A 558 -13.31 19.52 8.40
N ARG A 559 -14.02 18.54 8.97
CA ARG A 559 -13.78 17.12 8.68
C ARG A 559 -14.11 16.76 7.24
N ILE A 560 -15.19 17.33 6.69
CA ILE A 560 -15.62 17.09 5.30
C ILE A 560 -14.67 17.76 4.32
N VAL A 561 -14.21 18.97 4.60
CA VAL A 561 -13.20 19.69 3.81
C VAL A 561 -11.90 18.90 3.77
N ALA A 562 -11.39 18.43 4.91
CA ALA A 562 -10.17 17.61 4.95
C ALA A 562 -10.33 16.29 4.16
N TRP A 563 -11.50 15.65 4.25
CA TRP A 563 -11.81 14.48 3.44
C TRP A 563 -11.85 14.81 1.94
N GLN A 564 -12.46 15.93 1.56
CA GLN A 564 -12.63 16.31 0.16
C GLN A 564 -11.29 16.68 -0.48
N GLU A 565 -10.42 17.41 0.23
CA GLU A 565 -9.05 17.67 -0.20
C GLU A 565 -8.30 16.37 -0.50
N LYS A 566 -8.34 15.41 0.45
CA LYS A 566 -7.76 14.08 0.23
C LYS A 566 -8.38 13.39 -0.98
N ALA A 567 -9.71 13.39 -1.11
CA ALA A 567 -10.39 12.72 -2.20
C ALA A 567 -10.01 13.29 -3.58
N LEU A 568 -9.90 14.61 -3.70
CA LEU A 568 -9.47 15.30 -4.92
C LEU A 568 -8.03 14.94 -5.29
N ARG A 569 -7.12 14.97 -4.31
CA ARG A 569 -5.70 14.64 -4.52
C ARG A 569 -5.47 13.16 -4.82
N GLU A 570 -6.24 12.26 -4.22
CA GLU A 570 -6.20 10.82 -4.58
C GLU A 570 -6.78 10.57 -5.97
N ALA A 571 -7.83 11.29 -6.38
CA ALA A 571 -8.39 11.17 -7.73
C ALA A 571 -7.40 11.59 -8.83
N LYS A 572 -6.48 12.53 -8.57
CA LYS A 572 -5.45 12.98 -9.53
C LYS A 572 -6.02 13.51 -10.86
N LEU A 573 -7.25 14.03 -10.84
CA LEU A 573 -7.93 14.56 -12.03
C LEU A 573 -7.78 16.08 -12.16
N ARG A 574 -7.92 16.80 -11.04
CA ARG A 574 -7.92 18.28 -10.98
C ARG A 574 -6.97 18.82 -9.92
N SER A 575 -6.66 18.02 -8.90
CA SER A 575 -5.60 18.27 -7.93
C SER A 575 -4.83 16.98 -7.67
N SER A 576 -3.63 17.07 -7.11
CA SER A 576 -2.78 15.94 -6.75
C SER A 576 -1.89 16.31 -5.55
N TRP A 577 -1.30 15.32 -4.89
CA TRP A 577 -0.33 15.57 -3.83
C TRP A 577 0.94 16.23 -4.37
N GLU A 578 1.33 15.90 -5.60
CA GLU A 578 2.55 16.38 -6.24
C GLU A 578 2.40 17.78 -6.84
N ALA A 579 1.18 18.17 -7.21
CA ALA A 579 0.83 19.49 -7.70
C ALA A 579 -0.61 19.84 -7.27
N PRO A 580 -0.80 20.39 -6.06
CA PRO A 580 -2.11 20.83 -5.59
C PRO A 580 -2.68 21.98 -6.43
N ASP A 581 -3.95 21.90 -6.83
CA ASP A 581 -4.71 23.05 -7.38
C ASP A 581 -5.51 23.70 -6.24
N GLU A 582 -4.83 24.55 -5.47
CA GLU A 582 -5.42 25.23 -4.31
C GLU A 582 -6.66 26.06 -4.67
N ALA A 583 -6.73 26.57 -5.90
CA ALA A 583 -7.89 27.34 -6.36
C ALA A 583 -9.10 26.44 -6.59
N TYR A 584 -8.91 25.26 -7.17
CA TYR A 584 -9.96 24.25 -7.31
C TYR A 584 -10.40 23.68 -5.96
N GLU A 585 -9.43 23.34 -5.10
CA GLU A 585 -9.67 22.86 -3.74
C GLU A 585 -10.49 23.87 -2.93
N THR A 586 -10.14 25.15 -2.98
CA THR A 586 -10.88 26.22 -2.30
C THR A 586 -12.34 26.29 -2.75
N ARG A 587 -12.62 26.20 -4.06
CA ARG A 587 -14.01 26.18 -4.55
C ARG A 587 -14.81 24.99 -4.03
N CYS A 588 -14.16 23.83 -3.93
CA CYS A 588 -14.78 22.63 -3.37
C CYS A 588 -15.06 22.81 -1.87
N HIS A 589 -14.11 23.39 -1.13
CA HIS A 589 -14.25 23.69 0.29
C HIS A 589 -15.40 24.68 0.55
N ASP A 590 -15.50 25.72 -0.28
CA ASP A 590 -16.56 26.72 -0.19
C ASP A 590 -17.94 26.09 -0.47
N LEU A 591 -18.04 25.18 -1.44
CA LEU A 591 -19.26 24.41 -1.67
C LEU A 591 -19.63 23.53 -0.47
N ALA A 592 -18.67 22.80 0.10
CA ALA A 592 -18.91 21.95 1.27
C ALA A 592 -19.39 22.76 2.48
N ARG A 593 -18.81 23.95 2.71
CA ARG A 593 -19.24 24.88 3.76
C ARG A 593 -20.57 25.56 3.46
N ALA A 594 -20.94 25.76 2.21
CA ALA A 594 -22.23 26.35 1.86
C ALA A 594 -23.41 25.35 2.02
N LEU A 595 -23.14 24.05 1.90
CA LEU A 595 -24.12 22.98 2.09
C LEU A 595 -24.41 22.66 3.56
N LEU A 596 -23.51 23.02 4.48
CA LEU A 596 -23.59 22.80 5.92
C LEU A 596 -23.99 24.09 6.65
#